data_AF-A0A7Y5A2S9-F1
#
_entry.id   AF-A0A7Y5A2S9-F1
#
_cell.length_a   1.000
_cell.length_b   1.000
_cell.length_c   1.000
_cell.angle_alpha   90.00
_cell.angle_beta   90.00
_cell.angle_gamma   90.00
#
_symmetry.space_group_name_H-M   'P 1'
#
loop_
_entity.id
_entity.type
_entity.pdbx_description
1 polymer ?
#
loop_
_entity_poly.entity_id
_entity_poly.type
_entity_poly.pdbx_seq_one_letter_code
_entity_poly.pdbx_strand_id
1 'polypeptide(L)'
;MLFEGKLYVIESSECSGEILRVSIRIMRDHPVFEGHFPGNPVLPGVCTLQIGGELLSKFMEQKLRLVKSENIKFMSLVIPAENTILIYEISFSKKEENILSVKCTVTGNEVEVLKMKGSYLCQMR
;
A
#
# COMPACT_ATOMS: atom_id res chain seq x y z
N MET A 1 -1.28 -12.99 -0.69
CA MET A 1 -1.49 -11.66 -0.08
C MET A 1 -1.33 -11.83 1.42
N LEU A 2 -0.53 -10.99 2.08
CA LEU A 2 -0.28 -11.11 3.53
C LEU A 2 -1.42 -10.48 4.33
N PHE A 3 -1.94 -9.35 3.86
CA PHE A 3 -2.82 -8.47 4.65
C PHE A 3 -4.26 -8.35 4.12
N GLU A 4 -4.51 -8.62 2.84
CA GLU A 4 -5.86 -8.56 2.28
C GLU A 4 -6.83 -9.48 3.04
N GLY A 5 -7.99 -8.94 3.43
CA GLY A 5 -9.02 -9.65 4.21
C GLY A 5 -8.67 -9.84 5.69
N LYS A 6 -7.53 -9.30 6.17
CA LYS A 6 -7.09 -9.39 7.58
C LYS A 6 -6.78 -8.03 8.20
N LEU A 7 -6.03 -7.19 7.51
CA LEU A 7 -5.70 -5.83 7.96
C LEU A 7 -6.43 -4.77 7.14
N TYR A 8 -6.79 -5.10 5.90
CA TYR A 8 -7.55 -4.20 5.04
C TYR A 8 -8.51 -4.97 4.12
N VAL A 9 -9.50 -4.27 3.61
CA VAL A 9 -10.38 -4.71 2.51
C VAL A 9 -10.39 -3.65 1.41
N ILE A 10 -10.58 -4.08 0.15
CA ILE A 10 -10.68 -3.19 -1.00
C ILE A 10 -12.14 -2.74 -1.13
N GLU A 11 -12.37 -1.44 -1.16
CA GLU A 11 -13.70 -0.84 -1.35
C GLU A 11 -13.94 -0.50 -2.83
N SER A 12 -12.91 0.01 -3.50
CA SER A 12 -12.97 0.27 -4.95
C SER A 12 -11.57 0.24 -5.56
N SER A 13 -11.53 -0.03 -6.87
CA SER A 13 -10.31 0.03 -7.66
C SER A 13 -10.63 0.51 -9.07
N GLU A 14 -9.83 1.43 -9.57
CA GLU A 14 -9.91 1.94 -10.93
C GLU A 14 -8.49 2.07 -11.51
N CYS A 15 -8.37 1.88 -12.82
CA CYS A 15 -7.10 2.04 -13.52
C CYS A 15 -7.30 2.91 -14.74
N SER A 16 -6.42 3.89 -14.92
CA SER A 16 -6.37 4.76 -16.10
C SER A 16 -4.94 4.81 -16.61
N GLY A 17 -4.69 4.13 -17.73
CA GLY A 17 -3.35 3.95 -18.27
C GLY A 17 -2.42 3.23 -17.28
N GLU A 18 -1.34 3.91 -16.90
CA GLU A 18 -0.29 3.42 -15.98
C GLU A 18 -0.50 3.87 -14.53
N ILE A 19 -1.72 4.32 -14.19
CA ILE A 19 -2.09 4.79 -12.85
C ILE A 19 -3.23 3.93 -12.31
N LEU A 20 -2.93 3.20 -11.24
CA LEU A 20 -3.89 2.43 -10.46
C LEU A 20 -4.29 3.24 -9.23
N ARG A 21 -5.60 3.48 -9.06
CA ARG A 21 -6.16 4.08 -7.86
C ARG A 21 -7.01 3.06 -7.11
N VAL A 22 -6.77 2.90 -5.82
CA VAL A 22 -7.49 1.92 -4.98
C VAL A 22 -7.91 2.58 -3.68
N SER A 23 -9.19 2.46 -3.34
CA SER A 23 -9.71 2.79 -2.02
C SER A 23 -9.73 1.51 -1.17
N ILE A 24 -9.14 1.57 0.02
CA ILE A 24 -9.19 0.48 0.99
C ILE A 24 -9.72 0.97 2.33
N ARG A 25 -10.34 0.07 3.08
CA ARG A 25 -10.69 0.27 4.49
C ARG A 25 -9.77 -0.55 5.37
N ILE A 26 -9.22 0.09 6.41
CA ILE A 26 -8.41 -0.58 7.44
C ILE A 26 -9.33 -1.24 8.46
N MET A 27 -9.01 -2.49 8.82
CA MET A 27 -9.77 -3.23 9.82
C MET A 27 -9.15 -3.02 11.20
N ARG A 28 -9.79 -2.16 12.00
CA ARG A 28 -9.30 -1.72 13.32
C ARG A 28 -9.05 -2.85 14.33
N ASP A 29 -9.68 -4.00 14.15
CA ASP A 29 -9.60 -5.14 15.08
C ASP A 29 -8.42 -6.08 14.76
N HIS A 30 -7.54 -5.70 13.81
CA HIS A 30 -6.36 -6.50 13.50
C HIS A 30 -5.34 -6.50 14.66
N PRO A 31 -4.79 -7.67 15.06
CA PRO A 31 -3.89 -7.79 16.22
C PRO A 31 -2.63 -6.91 16.18
N VAL A 32 -2.22 -6.42 14.99
CA VAL A 32 -1.09 -5.48 14.86
C VAL A 32 -1.26 -4.25 15.75
N PHE A 33 -2.49 -3.80 15.98
CA PHE A 33 -2.79 -2.61 16.76
C PHE A 33 -2.67 -2.82 18.27
N GLU A 34 -2.67 -4.08 18.74
CA GLU A 34 -2.38 -4.39 20.15
C GLU A 34 -0.91 -4.12 20.49
N GLY A 35 -0.02 -4.36 19.53
CA GLY A 35 1.43 -4.15 19.68
C GLY A 35 1.93 -2.79 19.16
N HIS A 36 1.15 -2.09 18.35
CA HIS A 36 1.59 -0.84 17.69
C HIS A 36 0.53 0.26 17.82
N PHE A 37 0.46 0.98 18.94
CA PHE A 37 1.17 0.74 20.20
C PHE A 37 0.15 0.43 21.31
N PRO A 38 0.53 -0.31 22.37
CA PRO A 38 -0.39 -0.58 23.48
C PRO A 38 -1.00 0.72 24.03
N GLY A 39 -2.34 0.80 24.00
CA GLY A 39 -3.12 1.97 24.42
C GLY A 39 -3.15 3.15 23.42
N ASN A 40 -2.33 3.14 22.37
CA ASN A 40 -2.25 4.19 21.35
C ASN A 40 -2.07 3.55 19.95
N PRO A 41 -3.12 2.93 19.39
CA PRO A 41 -2.99 2.16 18.16
C PRO A 41 -2.69 3.07 16.96
N VAL A 42 -1.77 2.63 16.12
CA VAL A 42 -1.27 3.31 14.92
C VAL A 42 -0.96 2.24 13.87
N LEU A 43 -1.32 2.44 12.60
CA LEU A 43 -0.89 1.53 11.54
C LEU A 43 0.62 1.62 11.33
N PRO A 44 1.38 0.51 11.42
CA PRO A 44 2.81 0.56 11.13
C PRO A 44 3.05 1.00 9.69
N GLY A 45 3.98 1.94 9.48
CA GLY A 45 4.28 2.46 8.14
C GLY A 45 4.68 1.34 7.15
N VAL A 46 5.37 0.31 7.62
CA VAL A 46 5.72 -0.86 6.81
C VAL A 46 4.50 -1.64 6.32
N CYS A 47 3.40 -1.67 7.09
CA CYS A 47 2.14 -2.25 6.63
C CYS A 47 1.55 -1.40 5.50
N THR A 48 1.53 -0.07 5.65
CA THR A 48 1.07 0.85 4.59
C THR A 48 1.85 0.65 3.28
N LEU A 49 3.17 0.48 3.37
CA LEU A 49 4.05 0.19 2.23
C LEU A 49 3.75 -1.17 1.60
N GLN A 50 3.63 -2.22 2.42
CA GLN A 50 3.37 -3.59 1.97
C GLN A 50 2.02 -3.71 1.28
N ILE A 51 0.98 -3.05 1.80
CA ILE A 51 -0.35 -3.01 1.19
C ILE A 51 -0.25 -2.42 -0.22
N GLY A 52 0.51 -1.35 -0.44
CA GLY A 52 0.69 -0.78 -1.79
C GLY A 52 1.31 -1.77 -2.78
N GLY A 53 2.32 -2.53 -2.35
CA GLY A 53 2.91 -3.59 -3.17
C GLY A 53 1.94 -4.75 -3.45
N GLU A 54 1.12 -5.11 -2.45
CA GLU A 54 0.05 -6.10 -2.57
C GLU A 54 -1.00 -5.65 -3.59
N LEU A 55 -1.51 -4.42 -3.48
CA LEU A 55 -2.51 -3.88 -4.40
C LEU A 55 -2.02 -3.91 -5.86
N LEU A 56 -0.79 -3.47 -6.11
CA LEU A 56 -0.19 -3.55 -7.44
C LEU A 56 0.00 -5.00 -7.90
N SER A 57 0.47 -5.89 -7.01
CA SER A 57 0.65 -7.31 -7.30
C SER A 57 -0.67 -8.00 -7.67
N LYS A 58 -1.77 -7.65 -6.98
CA LYS A 58 -3.12 -8.13 -7.27
C LYS A 58 -3.60 -7.64 -8.63
N PHE A 59 -3.44 -6.34 -8.90
CA PHE A 59 -3.84 -5.74 -10.17
C PHE A 59 -3.12 -6.36 -11.38
N MET A 60 -1.82 -6.63 -11.24
CA MET A 60 -1.00 -7.21 -12.31
C MET A 60 -1.09 -8.74 -12.40
N GLU A 61 -1.82 -9.40 -11.50
CA GLU A 61 -1.88 -10.87 -11.38
C GLU A 61 -0.51 -11.56 -11.31
N GLN A 62 0.47 -10.84 -10.76
CA GLN A 62 1.87 -11.25 -10.71
C GLN A 62 2.46 -10.97 -9.34
N LYS A 63 3.27 -11.89 -8.81
CA LYS A 63 4.01 -11.66 -7.57
C LYS A 63 5.06 -10.58 -7.78
N LEU A 64 4.99 -9.53 -6.97
CA LEU A 64 5.95 -8.43 -6.99
C LEU A 64 6.80 -8.43 -5.73
N ARG A 65 8.10 -8.21 -5.89
CA ARG A 65 9.02 -8.02 -4.76
C ARG A 65 9.71 -6.67 -4.89
N LEU A 66 9.59 -5.82 -3.86
CA LEU A 66 10.36 -4.58 -3.80
C LEU A 66 11.87 -4.92 -3.79
N VAL A 67 12.61 -4.44 -4.79
CA VAL A 67 14.06 -4.68 -4.92
C VAL A 67 14.89 -3.44 -4.68
N LYS A 68 14.30 -2.26 -4.86
CA LYS A 68 14.96 -0.98 -4.61
C LYS A 68 13.94 0.02 -4.08
N SER A 69 14.31 0.73 -3.02
CA SER A 69 13.62 1.94 -2.59
C SER A 69 14.54 3.12 -2.88
N GLU A 70 14.07 4.08 -3.70
CA GLU A 70 14.77 5.34 -3.91
C GLU A 70 14.42 6.35 -2.83
N ASN A 71 13.13 6.40 -2.46
CA ASN A 71 12.65 7.27 -1.40
C ASN A 71 11.39 6.69 -0.79
N ILE A 72 11.32 6.68 0.54
CA ILE A 72 10.11 6.36 1.32
C ILE A 72 9.97 7.45 2.38
N LYS A 73 8.82 8.12 2.41
CA LYS A 73 8.46 9.14 3.41
C LYS A 73 7.14 8.78 4.05
N PHE A 74 7.14 8.58 5.36
CA PHE A 74 5.94 8.48 6.19
C PHE A 74 5.62 9.88 6.70
N MET A 75 4.54 10.46 6.18
CA MET A 75 4.24 11.88 6.33
C MET A 75 3.19 12.16 7.40
N SER A 76 2.34 11.19 7.71
CA SER A 76 1.32 11.28 8.76
C SER A 76 1.02 9.91 9.35
N LEU A 77 0.60 9.90 10.61
CA LEU A 77 0.14 8.69 11.28
C LEU A 77 -1.25 8.31 10.79
N VAL A 78 -1.53 7.01 10.77
CA VAL A 78 -2.88 6.49 10.54
C VAL A 78 -3.36 5.86 11.82
N ILE A 79 -4.36 6.49 12.44
CA ILE A 79 -5.02 5.98 13.64
C ILE A 79 -6.18 5.10 13.16
N PRO A 80 -6.26 3.82 13.57
CA PRO A 80 -7.36 2.95 13.19
C PRO A 80 -8.64 3.38 13.92
N ALA A 81 -9.66 3.69 13.14
CA ALA A 81 -11.03 3.95 13.57
C ALA A 81 -11.96 3.06 12.73
N GLU A 82 -13.26 3.09 13.05
CA GLU A 82 -14.26 2.22 12.39
C GLU A 82 -14.31 2.40 10.86
N ASN A 83 -14.04 3.61 10.37
CA ASN A 83 -14.08 3.97 8.95
C ASN A 83 -12.76 4.58 8.45
N THR A 84 -11.61 4.07 8.89
CA THR A 84 -10.32 4.53 8.35
C THR A 84 -10.14 4.07 6.90
N ILE A 85 -10.35 5.02 5.97
CA ILE A 85 -10.14 4.82 4.54
C ILE A 85 -8.77 5.35 4.13
N LEU A 86 -8.04 4.56 3.35
CA LEU A 86 -6.82 4.98 2.68
C LEU A 86 -7.00 4.89 1.16
N ILE A 87 -6.54 5.91 0.46
CA ILE A 87 -6.53 5.95 -1.00
C ILE A 87 -5.09 5.77 -1.46
N TYR A 88 -4.86 4.72 -2.24
CA TYR A 88 -3.59 4.42 -2.88
C TYR A 88 -3.65 4.89 -4.33
N GLU A 89 -2.72 5.75 -4.72
CA GLU A 89 -2.46 6.11 -6.11
C GLU A 89 -1.08 5.58 -6.49
N ILE A 90 -1.05 4.61 -7.39
CA ILE A 90 0.14 3.85 -7.77
C ILE A 90 0.37 4.06 -9.26
N SER A 91 1.39 4.85 -9.60
CA SER A 91 1.91 4.94 -10.97
C SER A 91 3.00 3.89 -11.17
N PHE A 92 2.93 3.13 -12.26
CA PHE A 92 3.90 2.08 -12.55
C PHE A 92 4.28 2.08 -14.02
N SER A 93 5.55 1.83 -14.33
CA SER A 93 6.02 1.70 -15.71
C SER A 93 7.11 0.65 -15.84
N LYS A 94 7.20 0.01 -17.01
CA LYS A 94 8.21 -1.01 -17.28
C LYS A 94 9.57 -0.35 -17.46
N LYS A 95 10.56 -0.76 -16.66
CA LYS A 95 11.95 -0.29 -16.78
C LYS A 95 12.80 -1.27 -17.57
N GLU A 96 12.63 -2.56 -17.29
CA GLU A 96 13.30 -3.69 -17.96
C GLU A 96 12.30 -4.85 -18.08
N GLU A 97 12.70 -5.98 -18.67
CA GLU A 97 11.80 -7.13 -18.90
C GLU A 97 11.01 -7.55 -17.66
N ASN A 98 11.66 -7.58 -16.49
CA ASN A 98 11.09 -8.02 -15.21
C ASN A 98 11.12 -6.95 -14.11
N ILE A 99 11.45 -5.70 -14.42
CA ILE A 99 11.55 -4.62 -13.43
C ILE A 99 10.53 -3.52 -13.73
N LEU A 100 9.70 -3.23 -12.72
CA LEU A 100 8.78 -2.10 -12.72
C LEU A 100 9.35 -0.95 -11.91
N SER A 101 9.30 0.26 -12.46
CA SER A 101 9.43 1.50 -11.70
C SER A 101 8.06 1.84 -11.11
N VAL A 102 8.00 2.12 -9.81
CA VAL A 102 6.74 2.38 -9.10
C VAL A 102 6.85 3.66 -8.29
N LYS A 103 5.84 4.51 -8.40
CA LYS A 103 5.58 5.64 -7.51
C LYS A 103 4.23 5.41 -6.83
N CYS A 104 4.21 5.46 -5.51
CA CYS A 104 3.01 5.26 -4.72
C CYS A 104 2.81 6.46 -3.79
N THR A 105 1.61 7.04 -3.83
CA THR A 105 1.15 8.04 -2.87
C THR A 105 -0.06 7.46 -2.14
N VAL A 106 -0.06 7.56 -0.81
CA VAL A 106 -1.19 7.14 0.03
C VAL A 106 -1.72 8.35 0.75
N THR A 107 -3.04 8.55 0.69
CA THR A 107 -3.76 9.62 1.38
C THR A 107 -4.77 9.01 2.35
N GLY A 108 -4.88 9.57 3.55
CA GLY A 108 -5.92 9.24 4.53
C GLY A 108 -6.37 10.52 5.22
N ASN A 109 -7.67 10.71 5.43
CA ASN A 109 -8.23 11.96 5.98
C ASN A 109 -7.70 13.22 5.27
N GLU A 110 -7.65 13.19 3.93
CA GLU A 110 -7.17 14.29 3.07
C GLU A 110 -5.68 14.67 3.22
N VAL A 111 -4.93 13.99 4.08
CA VAL A 111 -3.48 14.22 4.25
C VAL A 111 -2.66 13.08 3.66
N GLU A 112 -1.46 13.41 3.18
CA GLU A 112 -0.52 12.43 2.68
C GLU A 112 0.03 11.60 3.84
N VAL A 113 -0.11 10.29 3.74
CA VAL A 113 0.36 9.30 4.73
C VAL A 113 1.72 8.74 4.31
N LEU A 114 1.84 8.37 3.05
CA LEU A 114 3.03 7.73 2.50
C LEU A 114 3.32 8.27 1.10
N LYS A 115 4.60 8.56 0.84
CA LYS A 115 5.14 8.67 -0.51
C LYS A 115 6.27 7.67 -0.68
N MET A 116 6.22 6.88 -1.75
CA MET A 116 7.27 5.94 -2.11
C MET A 116 7.60 6.05 -3.59
N LYS A 117 8.90 5.96 -3.89
CA LYS A 117 9.42 5.67 -5.22
C LYS A 117 10.40 4.52 -5.13
N GLY A 118 10.23 3.51 -5.97
CA GLY A 118 11.03 2.30 -5.91
C GLY A 118 10.92 1.45 -7.17
N SER A 119 11.53 0.27 -7.11
CA SER A 119 11.45 -0.72 -8.18
C SER A 119 11.03 -2.07 -7.65
N TYR A 120 10.13 -2.73 -8.37
CA TYR A 120 9.63 -4.06 -8.07
C TYR A 120 10.10 -5.05 -9.13
N LEU A 121 10.54 -6.21 -8.68
CA LEU A 121 10.80 -7.37 -9.52
C LEU A 121 9.50 -8.15 -9.70
N CYS A 122 9.12 -8.31 -10.97
CA CYS A 122 8.10 -9.22 -11.44
C CYS A 122 8.63 -10.66 -11.35
N GLN A 123 8.10 -11.46 -10.42
CA GLN A 123 8.52 -12.86 -10.31
C GLN A 123 7.81 -13.69 -11.38
N MET A 124 8.58 -14.45 -12.15
CA MET A 124 8.03 -15.44 -13.08
C MET A 124 7.35 -16.56 -12.27
N ARG A 125 6.23 -17.07 -12.78
CA ARG A 125 5.48 -18.17 -12.16
C ARG A 125 6.26 -19.47 -12.19
#